data_AF-A0A4Q6BRX5-F1
#
_entry.id   AF-A0A4Q6BRX5-F1
#
_cell.length_a   1.000
_cell.length_b   1.000
_cell.length_c   1.000
_cell.angle_alpha   90.00
_cell.angle_beta   90.00
_cell.angle_gamma   90.00
#
_symmetry.space_group_name_H-M   'P 1'
#
loop_
_entity.id
_entity.type
_entity.pdbx_description
1 polymer ?
#
loop_
_entity_poly.entity_id
_entity_poly.type
_entity_poly.pdbx_seq_one_letter_code
_entity_poly.pdbx_strand_id
1 'polypeptide(L)'
;MKKLPACVSKEGRTIGHVDFDSQSNDARAQKRILVFGLIHGDEPLAGEMAIEWAERLFKLRGEKIEARNSWRVVPMLNPDGLERKTRMNASGVDLNRNFPTRDWDADAQDYWKKAGKSDPRRFPGEKANSEAETQCAIAQIKDFKPDFIVSVHTPYHVLDFDGPQMPFP
;
A
#
# COMPACT_ATOMS: atom_id res chain seq x y z
N MET A 1 -12.36 3.50 12.18
CA MET A 1 -11.76 3.07 10.89
C MET A 1 -12.81 3.25 9.80
N LYS A 2 -12.44 3.83 8.65
CA LYS A 2 -13.29 4.00 7.46
C LYS A 2 -13.05 2.86 6.47
N LYS A 3 -13.96 2.66 5.52
CA LYS A 3 -13.86 1.63 4.46
C LYS A 3 -14.44 2.19 3.16
N LEU A 4 -13.72 2.03 2.05
CA LEU A 4 -14.24 2.30 0.71
C LEU A 4 -15.03 1.09 0.18
N PRO A 5 -16.05 1.27 -0.68
CA PRO A 5 -16.82 0.14 -1.21
C PRO A 5 -15.98 -0.97 -1.85
N ALA A 6 -14.92 -0.60 -2.59
CA ALA A 6 -14.01 -1.54 -3.24
C ALA A 6 -12.99 -2.21 -2.29
N CYS A 7 -12.99 -1.86 -1.00
CA CYS A 7 -11.99 -2.31 -0.04
C CYS A 7 -12.44 -3.52 0.77
N VAL A 8 -12.54 -4.64 0.05
CA VAL A 8 -12.81 -5.97 0.56
C VAL A 8 -11.81 -6.92 -0.10
N SER A 9 -11.18 -7.80 0.68
CA SER A 9 -10.25 -8.80 0.16
C SER A 9 -10.98 -9.89 -0.64
N LYS A 10 -10.22 -10.76 -1.29
CA LYS A 10 -10.75 -11.89 -2.07
C LYS A 10 -11.70 -12.77 -1.24
N GLU A 11 -11.40 -13.01 0.03
CA GLU A 11 -12.19 -13.83 0.94
C GLU A 11 -13.21 -13.03 1.77
N GLY A 12 -13.46 -11.77 1.43
CA GLY A 12 -14.51 -10.97 2.06
C GLY A 12 -14.07 -10.21 3.32
N ARG A 13 -12.78 -10.21 3.68
CA ARG A 13 -12.28 -9.44 4.83
C ARG A 13 -12.26 -7.95 4.52
N THR A 14 -12.57 -7.13 5.51
CA THR A 14 -12.58 -5.67 5.32
C THR A 14 -11.16 -5.12 5.31
N ILE A 15 -10.86 -4.28 4.32
CA ILE A 15 -9.62 -3.49 4.27
C ILE A 15 -9.96 -2.07 4.69
N GLY A 16 -9.56 -1.70 5.91
CA GLY A 16 -9.90 -0.41 6.49
C GLY A 16 -8.78 0.63 6.36
N HIS A 17 -9.15 1.90 6.53
CA HIS A 17 -8.20 3.00 6.61
C HIS A 17 -8.58 4.00 7.72
N VAL A 18 -7.62 4.85 8.09
CA VAL A 18 -7.81 6.00 8.96
C VAL A 18 -7.27 7.26 8.30
N ASP A 19 -7.92 8.39 8.56
CA ASP A 19 -7.54 9.70 8.01
C ASP A 19 -7.14 10.64 9.15
N PHE A 20 -6.10 11.42 8.91
CA PHE A 20 -5.65 12.51 9.77
C PHE A 20 -5.44 13.75 8.91
N ASP A 21 -6.37 14.69 8.97
CA ASP A 21 -6.24 15.96 8.25
C ASP A 21 -5.10 16.82 8.82
N SER A 22 -4.46 17.58 7.93
CA SER A 22 -3.51 18.63 8.27
C SER A 22 -4.15 19.69 9.17
N GLN A 23 -3.36 20.24 10.08
CA GLN A 23 -3.73 21.34 10.97
C GLN A 23 -2.98 22.64 10.63
N SER A 24 -2.12 22.61 9.60
CA SER A 24 -1.36 23.79 9.18
C SER A 24 -2.25 24.79 8.45
N ASN A 25 -2.10 26.08 8.72
CA ASN A 25 -2.83 27.13 7.99
C ASN A 25 -2.25 27.43 6.59
N ASP A 26 -1.09 26.88 6.24
CA ASP A 26 -0.49 27.06 4.92
C ASP A 26 -0.87 25.92 3.97
N ALA A 27 -1.98 26.10 3.25
CA ALA A 27 -2.49 25.13 2.29
C ALA A 27 -1.47 24.75 1.18
N ARG A 28 -0.52 25.64 0.85
CA ARG A 28 0.51 25.36 -0.18
C ARG A 28 1.60 24.41 0.33
N ALA A 29 1.77 24.31 1.65
CA ALA A 29 2.75 23.46 2.31
C ALA A 29 2.22 22.06 2.66
N GLN A 30 0.90 21.85 2.59
CA GLN A 30 0.25 20.60 2.97
C GLN A 30 0.38 19.55 1.86
N LYS A 31 0.95 18.40 2.18
CA LYS A 31 0.93 17.21 1.30
C LYS A 31 -0.05 16.17 1.83
N ARG A 32 -0.61 15.40 0.91
CA ARG A 32 -1.41 14.21 1.21
C ARG A 32 -0.54 12.98 1.11
N ILE A 33 -0.33 12.29 2.22
CA ILE A 33 0.54 11.13 2.32
C ILE A 33 -0.31 9.89 2.57
N LEU A 34 -0.22 8.91 1.68
CA LEU A 34 -0.90 7.61 1.81
C LEU A 34 0.11 6.56 2.25
N VAL A 35 -0.18 5.85 3.32
CA VAL A 35 0.64 4.76 3.84
C VAL A 35 -0.08 3.44 3.64
N PHE A 36 0.57 2.49 2.97
CA PHE A 36 0.16 1.09 2.88
C PHE A 36 1.07 0.23 3.76
N GLY A 37 0.46 -0.58 4.63
CA GLY A 37 1.12 -1.66 5.34
C GLY A 37 0.64 -3.02 4.83
N LEU A 38 1.48 -4.04 5.00
CA LEU A 38 1.11 -5.44 4.82
C LEU A 38 0.44 -5.71 3.46
N ILE A 39 1.10 -5.28 2.38
CA ILE A 39 0.74 -5.72 1.02
C ILE A 39 1.21 -7.15 0.76
N HIS A 40 2.33 -7.54 1.37
CA HIS A 40 2.74 -8.95 1.45
C HIS A 40 2.24 -9.54 2.77
N GLY A 41 1.49 -10.63 2.69
CA GLY A 41 0.82 -11.23 3.85
C GLY A 41 1.76 -11.79 4.92
N ASP A 42 2.97 -12.19 4.53
CA ASP A 42 4.00 -12.73 5.42
C ASP A 42 4.94 -11.67 6.00
N GLU A 43 4.60 -10.38 5.87
CA GLU A 43 5.33 -9.24 6.43
C GLU A 43 4.52 -8.54 7.54
N PRO A 44 4.12 -9.22 8.63
CA PRO A 44 3.21 -8.66 9.64
C PRO A 44 3.77 -7.41 10.32
N LEU A 45 5.10 -7.32 10.48
CA LEU A 45 5.78 -6.16 11.05
C LEU A 45 5.57 -4.88 10.22
N ALA A 46 5.37 -5.00 8.90
CA ALA A 46 5.02 -3.84 8.07
C ALA A 46 3.61 -3.30 8.40
N GLY A 47 2.68 -4.20 8.72
CA GLY A 47 1.35 -3.81 9.19
C GLY A 47 1.36 -3.23 10.59
N GLU A 48 2.12 -3.83 11.51
CA GLU A 48 2.32 -3.32 12.87
C GLU A 48 2.91 -1.90 12.86
N MET A 49 3.97 -1.67 12.08
CA MET A 49 4.57 -0.34 11.93
C MET A 49 3.55 0.69 11.41
N ALA A 50 2.71 0.32 10.43
CA ALA A 50 1.65 1.21 9.95
C ALA A 50 0.59 1.50 11.03
N ILE A 51 0.25 0.54 11.89
CA ILE A 51 -0.63 0.75 13.06
C ILE A 51 0.02 1.72 14.05
N GLU A 52 1.27 1.48 14.45
CA GLU A 52 2.00 2.36 15.37
C GLU A 52 2.13 3.78 14.83
N TRP A 53 2.31 3.93 13.51
CA TRP A 53 2.33 5.24 12.86
C TRP A 53 0.97 5.95 13.02
N ALA A 54 -0.14 5.25 12.77
CA ALA A 54 -1.47 5.81 12.96
C ALA A 54 -1.71 6.20 14.44
N GLU A 55 -1.27 5.38 15.39
CA GLU A 55 -1.36 5.69 16.83
C GLU A 55 -0.53 6.93 17.19
N ARG A 56 0.68 7.08 16.61
CA ARG A 56 1.50 8.26 16.82
C ARG A 56 0.82 9.52 16.30
N LEU A 57 0.19 9.46 15.11
CA LEU A 57 -0.58 10.58 14.55
C LEU A 57 -1.77 10.95 15.43
N PHE A 58 -2.47 9.95 15.98
CA PHE A 58 -3.57 10.16 16.92
C PHE A 58 -3.09 10.87 18.20
N LYS A 59 -1.97 10.41 18.77
CA LYS A 59 -1.36 11.01 19.95
C LYS A 59 -0.95 12.47 19.70
N LEU A 60 -0.28 12.75 18.58
CA LEU A 60 0.14 14.10 18.20
C LEU A 60 -1.06 15.05 18.09
N ARG A 61 -2.16 14.59 17.49
CA ARG A 61 -3.41 15.35 17.42
C ARG A 61 -3.97 15.66 18.81
N GLY A 62 -3.96 14.70 19.74
CA GLY A 62 -4.40 14.90 21.13
C GLY A 62 -3.52 15.89 21.90
N GLU A 63 -2.21 15.86 21.64
CA GLU A 63 -1.21 16.80 22.18
C GLU A 63 -1.28 18.20 21.54
N LYS A 64 -2.21 18.43 20.60
CA LYS A 64 -2.35 19.68 19.82
C LYS A 64 -1.08 20.07 19.06
N ILE A 65 -0.27 19.09 18.67
CA ILE A 65 0.89 19.31 17.81
C ILE A 65 0.39 19.36 16.36
N GLU A 66 0.57 20.52 15.73
CA GLU A 66 0.07 20.77 14.38
C GLU A 66 0.75 19.85 13.34
N ALA A 67 -0.02 18.88 12.84
CA ALA A 67 0.43 18.06 11.71
C ALA A 67 0.43 18.91 10.43
N ARG A 68 1.62 19.08 9.81
CA ARG A 68 1.75 19.80 8.54
C ARG A 68 0.99 19.13 7.39
N ASN A 69 1.00 17.80 7.34
CA ASN A 69 0.48 17.02 6.23
C ASN A 69 -0.83 16.31 6.60
N SER A 70 -1.64 16.00 5.59
CA SER A 70 -2.78 15.11 5.72
C SER A 70 -2.32 13.68 5.47
N TRP A 71 -2.71 12.75 6.32
CA TRP A 71 -2.29 11.36 6.27
C TRP A 71 -3.49 10.45 6.09
N ARG A 72 -3.34 9.44 5.24
CA ARG A 72 -4.21 8.27 5.21
C ARG A 72 -3.37 7.03 5.46
N VAL A 73 -3.79 6.17 6.36
CA VAL A 73 -3.09 4.92 6.67
C VAL A 73 -4.03 3.74 6.41
N VAL A 74 -3.57 2.80 5.58
CA VAL A 74 -4.17 1.49 5.32
C VAL A 74 -3.21 0.46 5.92
N PRO A 75 -3.39 0.05 7.18
CA PRO A 75 -2.40 -0.77 7.88
C PRO A 75 -2.30 -2.20 7.35
N MET A 76 -3.38 -2.71 6.77
CA MET A 76 -3.46 -4.10 6.30
C MET A 76 -4.12 -4.15 4.94
N LEU A 77 -3.32 -4.19 3.88
CA LEU A 77 -3.82 -4.28 2.51
C LEU A 77 -4.10 -5.74 2.09
N ASN A 78 -3.37 -6.71 2.63
CA ASN A 78 -3.51 -8.14 2.31
C ASN A 78 -3.88 -8.99 3.54
N PRO A 79 -5.11 -8.84 4.08
CA PRO A 79 -5.54 -9.59 5.25
C PRO A 79 -5.63 -11.11 4.99
N ASP A 80 -5.89 -11.52 3.75
CA ASP A 80 -6.00 -12.94 3.40
C ASP A 80 -4.62 -13.60 3.38
N GLY A 81 -3.62 -12.92 2.81
CA GLY A 81 -2.23 -13.37 2.87
C GLY A 81 -1.69 -13.46 4.29
N LEU A 82 -2.10 -12.54 5.18
CA LEU A 82 -1.74 -12.58 6.61
C LEU A 82 -2.24 -13.86 7.28
N GLU A 83 -3.52 -14.16 7.14
CA GLU A 83 -4.14 -15.36 7.70
C GLU A 83 -3.45 -16.63 7.18
N ARG A 84 -3.09 -16.62 5.89
CA ARG A 84 -2.44 -17.74 5.21
C ARG A 84 -0.93 -17.80 5.46
N LYS A 85 -0.34 -16.77 6.09
CA LYS A 85 1.11 -16.60 6.29
C LYS A 85 1.90 -16.69 4.98
N THR A 86 1.35 -16.10 3.92
CA THR A 86 1.95 -16.08 2.58
C THR A 86 2.16 -14.66 2.11
N ARG A 87 3.22 -14.43 1.33
CA ARG A 87 3.44 -13.17 0.62
C ARG A 87 2.25 -12.76 -0.25
N MET A 88 1.69 -13.72 -0.97
CA MET A 88 0.61 -13.53 -1.93
C MET A 88 -0.75 -13.36 -1.23
N ASN A 89 -1.76 -12.92 -1.97
CA ASN A 89 -3.15 -12.96 -1.51
C ASN A 89 -3.75 -14.39 -1.60
N ALA A 90 -5.05 -14.53 -1.32
CA ALA A 90 -5.75 -15.83 -1.40
C ALA A 90 -5.75 -16.46 -2.81
N SER A 91 -5.58 -15.67 -3.87
CA SER A 91 -5.47 -16.17 -5.25
C SER A 91 -4.06 -16.66 -5.61
N GLY A 92 -3.08 -16.53 -4.70
CA GLY A 92 -1.68 -16.83 -5.00
C GLY A 92 -1.01 -15.78 -5.90
N VAL A 93 -1.52 -14.54 -5.91
CA VAL A 93 -0.96 -13.42 -6.67
C VAL A 93 -0.11 -12.53 -5.76
N ASP A 94 1.08 -12.14 -6.21
CA ASP A 94 1.86 -11.08 -5.58
C ASP A 94 1.23 -9.72 -5.92
N LEU A 95 0.54 -9.13 -4.95
CA LEU A 95 -0.16 -7.86 -5.11
C LEU A 95 0.78 -6.73 -5.55
N ASN A 96 2.04 -6.76 -5.12
CA ASN A 96 3.05 -5.78 -5.52
C ASN A 96 3.62 -6.03 -6.92
N ARG A 97 3.03 -6.96 -7.68
CA ARG A 97 3.26 -7.20 -9.10
C ARG A 97 1.97 -7.16 -9.92
N ASN A 98 0.82 -6.88 -9.31
CA ASN A 98 -0.49 -6.88 -9.98
C ASN A 98 -0.97 -5.46 -10.34
N PHE A 99 -0.24 -4.39 -10.01
CA PHE A 99 -0.64 -3.03 -10.37
C PHE A 99 -0.61 -2.81 -11.90
N PRO A 100 -1.57 -2.05 -12.46
CA PRO A 100 -1.65 -1.76 -13.90
C PRO A 100 -0.66 -0.66 -14.28
N THR A 101 0.63 -0.94 -14.14
CA THR A 101 1.69 -0.07 -14.66
C THR A 101 1.69 -0.09 -16.18
N ARG A 102 2.26 0.96 -16.80
CA ARG A 102 2.21 1.16 -18.27
C ARG A 102 2.83 -0.02 -19.04
N ASP A 103 3.82 -0.67 -18.44
CA ASP A 103 4.61 -1.77 -18.96
C ASP A 103 4.08 -3.16 -18.55
N TRP A 104 3.02 -3.23 -17.72
CA TRP A 104 2.56 -4.52 -17.17
C TRP A 104 2.17 -5.52 -18.28
N ASP A 105 1.33 -5.09 -19.23
CA ASP A 105 0.84 -5.96 -20.31
C ASP A 105 1.97 -6.42 -21.25
N ALA A 106 3.02 -5.60 -21.40
CA ALA A 106 4.16 -5.91 -22.25
C ALA A 106 5.15 -6.85 -21.55
N ASP A 107 5.44 -6.60 -20.27
CA ASP A 107 6.66 -7.11 -19.64
C ASP A 107 6.39 -8.04 -18.44
N ALA A 108 5.27 -7.92 -17.72
CA ALA A 108 5.12 -8.58 -16.42
C ALA A 108 5.17 -10.12 -16.50
N GLN A 109 4.44 -10.71 -17.46
CA GLN A 109 4.41 -12.15 -17.68
C GLN A 109 5.77 -12.69 -18.13
N ASP A 110 6.42 -11.99 -19.05
CA ASP A 110 7.71 -12.37 -19.61
C ASP A 110 8.82 -12.26 -18.58
N TYR A 111 8.82 -11.17 -17.80
CA TYR A 111 9.73 -10.98 -16.67
C TYR A 111 9.55 -12.09 -15.63
N TRP A 112 8.32 -12.41 -15.23
CA TRP A 112 8.06 -13.47 -14.26
C TRP A 112 8.56 -14.84 -14.74
N LYS A 113 8.27 -15.21 -15.99
CA LYS A 113 8.72 -16.50 -16.56
C LYS A 113 10.24 -16.59 -16.69
N LYS A 114 10.87 -15.53 -17.19
CA LYS A 114 12.30 -15.54 -17.54
C LYS A 114 13.17 -15.15 -16.35
N ALA A 115 13.12 -13.88 -15.93
CA ALA A 115 13.96 -13.34 -14.86
C ALA A 115 13.52 -13.84 -13.48
N GLY A 116 12.20 -13.88 -13.24
CA GLY A 116 11.59 -14.40 -12.02
C GLY A 116 11.59 -15.93 -11.92
N LYS A 117 12.00 -16.64 -12.97
CA LYS A 117 12.08 -18.12 -13.05
C LYS A 117 10.76 -18.81 -12.67
N SER A 118 9.64 -18.19 -12.99
CA SER A 118 8.29 -18.66 -12.61
C SER A 118 8.12 -18.89 -11.11
N ASP A 119 8.82 -18.15 -10.26
CA ASP A 119 8.66 -18.22 -8.81
C ASP A 119 7.19 -17.95 -8.44
N PRO A 120 6.46 -18.91 -7.83
CA PRO A 120 5.08 -18.71 -7.43
C PRO A 120 4.92 -17.51 -6.50
N ARG A 121 5.89 -17.22 -5.61
CA ARG A 121 5.83 -16.07 -4.67
C ARG A 121 5.74 -14.72 -5.38
N ARG A 122 6.08 -14.65 -6.67
CA ARG A 122 6.15 -13.42 -7.46
C ARG A 122 5.21 -13.44 -8.67
N PHE A 123 4.26 -14.36 -8.70
CA PHE A 123 3.30 -14.44 -9.79
C PHE A 123 2.48 -13.14 -9.88
N PRO A 124 2.51 -12.42 -11.02
CA PRO A 124 1.86 -11.11 -11.12
C PRO A 124 0.34 -11.18 -11.28
N GLY A 125 -0.24 -12.37 -11.39
CA GLY A 125 -1.62 -12.57 -11.81
C GLY A 125 -1.75 -12.69 -13.33
N GLU A 126 -2.89 -13.19 -13.81
CA GLU A 126 -3.13 -13.36 -15.25
C GLU A 126 -3.33 -12.04 -15.99
N LYS A 127 -3.83 -11.01 -15.29
CA LYS A 127 -4.09 -9.67 -15.82
C LYS A 127 -3.77 -8.63 -14.76
N ALA A 128 -3.34 -7.44 -15.19
CA ALA A 128 -3.19 -6.32 -14.29
C ALA A 128 -4.52 -5.98 -13.59
N ASN A 129 -4.43 -5.53 -12.33
CA ASN A 129 -5.57 -5.09 -11.52
C ASN A 129 -6.68 -6.16 -11.41
N SER A 130 -6.29 -7.45 -11.44
CA SER A 130 -7.21 -8.58 -11.30
C SER A 130 -7.64 -8.80 -9.86
N GLU A 131 -6.80 -8.45 -8.89
CA GLU A 131 -7.03 -8.75 -7.48
C GLU A 131 -7.83 -7.67 -6.75
N ALA A 132 -8.70 -8.11 -5.83
CA ALA A 132 -9.57 -7.23 -5.06
C ALA A 132 -8.76 -6.28 -4.15
N GLU A 133 -7.66 -6.75 -3.58
CA GLU A 133 -6.76 -5.95 -2.76
C GLU A 133 -6.05 -4.87 -3.58
N THR A 134 -5.60 -5.19 -4.80
CA THR A 134 -5.02 -4.22 -5.74
C THR A 134 -6.06 -3.16 -6.15
N GLN A 135 -7.30 -3.59 -6.43
CA GLN A 135 -8.41 -2.68 -6.72
C GLN A 135 -8.73 -1.76 -5.53
N CYS A 136 -8.68 -2.26 -4.29
CA CYS A 136 -8.78 -1.43 -3.09
C CYS A 136 -7.65 -0.40 -3.03
N ALA A 137 -6.39 -0.79 -3.24
CA ALA A 137 -5.26 0.12 -3.20
C ALA A 137 -5.43 1.26 -4.24
N ILE A 138 -5.84 0.92 -5.46
CA ILE A 138 -6.15 1.91 -6.51
C ILE A 138 -7.32 2.80 -6.12
N ALA A 139 -8.36 2.25 -5.48
CA ALA A 139 -9.49 3.05 -4.98
C ALA A 139 -9.04 4.06 -3.92
N GLN A 140 -8.15 3.66 -3.01
CA GLN A 140 -7.56 4.57 -2.01
C GLN A 140 -6.77 5.70 -2.68
N ILE A 141 -5.97 5.38 -3.70
CA ILE A 141 -5.22 6.39 -4.47
C ILE A 141 -6.16 7.36 -5.17
N LYS A 142 -7.22 6.86 -5.84
CA LYS A 142 -8.19 7.69 -6.57
C LYS A 142 -9.03 8.58 -5.65
N ASP A 143 -9.44 8.05 -4.50
CA ASP A 143 -10.24 8.77 -3.51
C ASP A 143 -9.41 9.83 -2.79
N PHE A 144 -8.26 9.45 -2.25
CA PHE A 144 -7.43 10.35 -1.44
C PHE A 144 -6.58 11.32 -2.28
N LYS A 145 -6.21 10.93 -3.50
CA LYS A 145 -5.32 11.64 -4.43
C LYS A 145 -4.00 12.06 -3.75
N PRO A 146 -3.20 11.11 -3.24
CA PRO A 146 -1.98 11.41 -2.51
C PRO A 146 -0.94 12.14 -3.38
N ASP A 147 -0.16 13.02 -2.76
CA ASP A 147 1.07 13.58 -3.33
C ASP A 147 2.24 12.60 -3.17
N PHE A 148 2.20 11.76 -2.13
CA PHE A 148 3.24 10.78 -1.81
C PHE A 148 2.63 9.50 -1.26
N ILE A 149 3.16 8.35 -1.67
CA ILE A 149 2.73 7.04 -1.18
C ILE A 149 3.94 6.36 -0.52
N VAL A 150 3.73 5.86 0.70
CA VAL A 150 4.69 5.03 1.43
C VAL A 150 4.14 3.62 1.48
N SER A 151 4.80 2.67 0.82
CA SER A 151 4.50 1.23 0.98
C SER A 151 5.53 0.62 1.91
N VAL A 152 5.12 0.23 3.11
CA VAL A 152 6.01 -0.35 4.12
C VAL A 152 6.20 -1.84 3.83
N HIS A 153 7.45 -2.27 3.84
CA HIS A 153 7.86 -3.65 3.60
C HIS A 153 8.90 -4.09 4.63
N THR A 154 9.05 -5.40 4.80
CA THR A 154 10.13 -6.02 5.58
C THR A 154 10.78 -7.14 4.76
N PRO A 155 12.01 -7.59 5.08
CA PRO A 155 12.86 -7.22 6.22
C PRO A 155 14.04 -6.30 5.86
N TYR A 156 14.12 -5.84 4.62
CA TYR A 156 15.30 -5.10 4.17
C TYR A 156 15.31 -3.68 4.77
N HIS A 157 16.39 -3.31 5.44
CA HIS A 157 16.61 -1.97 6.01
C HIS A 157 16.94 -0.94 4.93
N VAL A 158 16.09 -0.83 3.91
CA VAL A 158 16.31 -0.04 2.70
C VAL A 158 15.10 0.86 2.46
N LEU A 159 15.39 2.09 2.03
CA LEU A 159 14.40 2.97 1.43
C LEU A 159 14.53 2.87 -0.09
N ASP A 160 13.49 2.38 -0.74
CA ASP A 160 13.39 2.35 -2.20
C ASP A 160 12.54 3.54 -2.69
N PHE A 161 12.85 4.06 -3.88
CA PHE A 161 12.15 5.22 -4.45
C PHE A 161 11.75 4.95 -5.90
N ASP A 162 10.51 4.48 -6.07
CA ASP A 162 9.86 4.24 -7.36
C ASP A 162 9.11 5.49 -7.87
N GLY A 163 9.81 6.63 -7.89
CA GLY A 163 9.27 7.91 -8.33
C GLY A 163 9.77 8.37 -9.70
N PRO A 164 9.28 9.51 -10.23
CA PRO A 164 9.90 10.13 -11.40
C PRO A 164 11.39 10.35 -11.14
N GLN A 165 12.21 10.20 -12.18
CA GLN A 165 13.64 10.53 -12.08
C GLN A 165 13.78 11.98 -11.61
N MET A 166 14.19 12.15 -10.37
CA MET A 166 14.46 13.45 -9.79
C MET A 166 15.96 13.70 -9.88
N PRO A 167 16.41 14.88 -10.34
CA PRO A 167 17.80 15.25 -10.19
C PRO A 167 18.14 15.22 -8.69
N PHE A 168 19.19 14.48 -8.34
CA PHE A 168 19.75 14.54 -7.01
C PHE A 168 20.24 15.99 -6.76
N PRO A 169 19.95 16.59 -5.60
CA PRO A 169 20.41 17.94 -5.29
C PRO A 169 21.94 18.07 -5.30
#